data_AF-A0A3C0B5V6-F1
#
_entry.id   AF-A0A3C0B5V6-F1
#
_cell.length_a   1.000
_cell.length_b   1.000
_cell.length_c   1.000
_cell.angle_alpha   90.00
_cell.angle_beta   90.00
_cell.angle_gamma   90.00
#
_symmetry.space_group_name_H-M   'P 1'
#
loop_
_entity.id
_entity.type
_entity.pdbx_description
1 polymer ?
#
loop_
_entity_poly.entity_id
_entity_poly.type
_entity_poly.pdbx_seq_one_letter_code
_entity_poly.pdbx_strand_id
1 'polypeptide(L)'
;LEDGIMVPKYRLPTEAEWEFAALGLVGNTLYERVVERRVYPWNGTIVRSDEKKYYGQFLANFKRGRGDYMGVAGSLNDGADLPAEVASYWPNDYGLYNMAGNVSEWVLDVYRPLTFEDMADYAPFRGNVFTTKLTDESGYLAPKDSLGRIQYREVTTEESKDRFNYRSADQINYLDGDYQSTINPDWVSAPADTVSTTNMMYEYGKTSLISDNSRVYKGGSWRDPAFYLSPSTRRYLDQNLSTNYIGFRCAMGRVGGAYLGKK
;
A
#
# COMPACT_ATOMS: atom_id res chain seq x y z
N LEU A 1 -0.11 -30.52 -12.94
CA LEU A 1 0.59 -31.11 -11.79
C LEU A 1 0.97 -29.95 -10.89
N GLU A 2 0.03 -29.52 -10.05
CA GLU A 2 0.33 -28.53 -9.01
C GLU A 2 1.10 -29.28 -7.93
N ASP A 3 2.33 -28.86 -7.65
CA ASP A 3 3.08 -29.30 -6.49
C ASP A 3 2.16 -29.13 -5.28
N GLY A 4 1.90 -30.19 -4.52
CA GLY A 4 0.88 -30.24 -3.44
C GLY A 4 1.15 -29.32 -2.23
N ILE A 5 1.93 -28.26 -2.42
CA ILE A 5 2.24 -27.21 -1.47
C ILE A 5 1.20 -26.10 -1.65
N MET A 6 0.22 -26.08 -0.74
CA MET A 6 -0.77 -25.01 -0.67
C MET A 6 -0.07 -23.71 -0.23
N VAL A 7 0.28 -22.85 -1.18
CA VAL A 7 0.81 -21.52 -0.89
C VAL A 7 -0.35 -20.54 -0.60
N PRO A 8 -0.14 -19.59 0.33
CA PRO A 8 -1.10 -18.52 0.59
C PRO A 8 -1.39 -17.71 -0.67
N LYS A 9 -2.61 -17.17 -0.76
CA LYS A 9 -3.00 -16.33 -1.88
C LYS A 9 -2.18 -15.04 -1.92
N TYR A 10 -1.80 -14.62 -3.12
CA TYR A 10 -1.24 -13.30 -3.35
C TYR A 10 -2.33 -12.23 -3.21
N ARG A 11 -1.91 -11.07 -2.68
CA ARG A 11 -2.69 -9.84 -2.62
C ARG A 11 -1.75 -8.64 -2.80
N LEU A 12 -2.29 -7.44 -2.93
CA LEU A 12 -1.48 -6.24 -2.75
C LEU A 12 -1.01 -6.14 -1.28
N PRO A 13 0.20 -5.60 -1.02
CA PRO A 13 0.62 -5.26 0.33
C PRO A 13 -0.27 -4.16 0.91
N THR A 14 -0.42 -4.11 2.23
CA THR A 14 -0.94 -2.90 2.87
C THR A 14 0.11 -1.79 2.84
N GLU A 15 -0.29 -0.54 3.04
CA GLU A 15 0.62 0.62 3.14
C GLU A 15 1.71 0.37 4.20
N ALA A 16 1.32 -0.15 5.36
CA ALA A 16 2.23 -0.44 6.46
C ALA A 16 3.18 -1.62 6.15
N GLU A 17 2.69 -2.69 5.53
CA GLU A 17 3.54 -3.80 5.09
C GLU A 17 4.55 -3.34 4.05
N TRP A 18 4.12 -2.53 3.09
CA TRP A 18 4.97 -2.00 2.04
C TRP A 18 6.09 -1.12 2.63
N GLU A 19 5.75 -0.20 3.54
CA GLU A 19 6.72 0.70 4.18
C GLU A 19 7.72 -0.06 5.06
N PHE A 20 7.24 -1.04 5.82
CA PHE A 20 8.09 -1.95 6.60
C PHE A 20 9.07 -2.71 5.70
N ALA A 21 8.57 -3.26 4.59
CA ALA A 21 9.41 -3.98 3.63
C ALA A 21 10.41 -3.05 2.95
N ALA A 22 10.03 -1.82 2.61
CA ALA A 22 10.88 -0.85 1.93
C ALA A 22 12.05 -0.39 2.81
N LEU A 23 11.78 -0.01 4.06
CA LEU A 23 12.83 0.46 4.98
C LEU A 23 13.85 -0.63 5.30
N GLY A 24 13.40 -1.87 5.47
CA GLY A 24 14.29 -3.02 5.66
C GLY A 24 15.30 -2.84 6.79
N LEU A 25 14.86 -2.49 8.00
CA LEU A 25 15.76 -2.04 9.09
C LEU A 25 16.53 -3.15 9.81
N VAL A 26 16.56 -4.38 9.28
CA VAL A 26 17.21 -5.53 9.94
C VAL A 26 18.70 -5.29 10.14
N GLY A 27 19.40 -4.74 9.15
CA GLY A 27 20.82 -4.43 9.23
C GLY A 27 21.15 -3.23 10.13
N ASN A 28 20.15 -2.40 10.47
CA ASN A 28 20.31 -1.21 11.32
C ASN A 28 19.80 -1.43 12.76
N THR A 29 19.37 -2.66 13.07
CA THR A 29 18.88 -3.05 14.38
C THR A 29 19.98 -3.76 15.17
N LEU A 30 20.31 -3.24 16.34
CA LEU A 30 21.24 -3.84 17.28
C LEU A 30 20.57 -3.96 18.65
N TYR A 31 20.51 -5.18 19.20
CA TYR A 31 19.82 -5.47 20.47
C TYR A 31 18.38 -4.92 20.52
N GLU A 32 17.59 -5.19 19.47
CA GLU A 32 16.20 -4.71 19.29
C GLU A 32 16.05 -3.18 19.21
N ARG A 33 17.15 -2.44 19.07
CA ARG A 33 17.17 -0.99 18.93
C ARG A 33 17.59 -0.62 17.52
N VAL A 34 16.77 0.19 16.85
CA VAL A 34 17.16 0.83 15.59
C VAL A 34 18.20 1.90 15.91
N VAL A 35 19.46 1.65 15.54
CA VAL A 35 20.58 2.55 15.83
C VAL A 35 20.62 3.71 14.83
N GLU A 36 20.25 3.42 13.58
CA GLU A 36 20.23 4.39 12.49
C GLU A 36 18.91 4.30 11.72
N ARG A 37 18.23 5.43 11.58
CA ARG A 37 17.02 5.53 10.76
C ARG A 37 17.40 5.79 9.31
N ARG A 38 16.67 5.16 8.39
CA ARG A 38 16.84 5.36 6.95
C ARG A 38 15.80 6.33 6.41
N VAL A 39 16.22 7.18 5.47
CA VAL A 39 15.32 8.06 4.71
C VAL A 39 14.80 7.34 3.46
N TYR A 40 15.64 6.49 2.88
CA TYR A 40 15.39 5.69 1.68
C TYR A 40 15.58 4.20 1.98
N PRO A 41 15.25 3.26 1.07
CA PRO A 41 15.47 1.82 1.24
C PRO A 41 16.94 1.35 1.36
N TRP A 42 17.89 2.26 1.57
CA TRP A 42 19.33 2.01 1.68
C TRP A 42 19.92 2.83 2.83
N ASN A 43 21.18 2.56 3.18
CA ASN A 43 21.90 3.28 4.22
C ASN A 43 22.34 4.68 3.77
N GLY A 44 22.26 5.64 4.70
CA GLY A 44 22.58 7.04 4.44
C GLY A 44 21.35 7.89 4.13
N THR A 45 21.59 9.17 3.86
CA THR A 45 20.55 10.20 3.66
C THR A 45 20.52 10.77 2.25
N ILE A 46 21.43 10.34 1.40
CA ILE A 46 21.58 10.81 0.02
C ILE A 46 21.21 9.71 -0.98
N VAL A 47 20.92 10.12 -2.21
CA VAL A 47 20.50 9.25 -3.32
C VAL A 47 21.67 8.68 -4.13
N ARG A 48 22.92 8.94 -3.70
CA ARG A 48 24.14 8.53 -4.37
C ARG A 48 24.97 7.62 -3.49
N SER A 49 25.67 6.66 -4.11
CA SER A 49 26.59 5.77 -3.41
C SER A 49 27.86 6.49 -2.96
N ASP A 50 28.32 6.19 -1.75
CA ASP A 50 29.63 6.55 -1.22
C ASP A 50 30.64 5.40 -1.34
N GLU A 51 30.23 4.24 -1.87
CA GLU A 51 31.13 3.11 -2.11
C GLU A 51 32.18 3.48 -3.17
N LYS A 52 33.47 3.27 -2.87
CA LYS A 52 34.58 3.69 -3.74
C LYS A 52 34.44 3.24 -5.20
N LYS A 53 33.88 2.04 -5.44
CA LYS A 53 33.70 1.49 -6.79
C LYS A 53 32.56 2.17 -7.56
N TYR A 54 31.54 2.65 -6.86
CA TYR A 54 30.30 3.19 -7.42
C TYR A 54 30.09 4.67 -7.02
N TYR A 55 31.17 5.34 -6.62
CA TYR A 55 31.11 6.65 -5.98
C TYR A 55 30.37 7.66 -6.84
N GLY A 56 29.34 8.27 -6.26
CA GLY A 56 28.51 9.26 -6.93
C GLY A 56 27.48 8.68 -7.92
N GLN A 57 27.37 7.36 -8.11
CA GLN A 57 26.28 6.77 -8.89
C GLN A 57 24.96 6.84 -8.12
N PHE A 58 23.85 7.07 -8.82
CA PHE A 58 22.53 7.02 -8.20
C PHE A 58 22.14 5.60 -7.81
N LEU A 59 21.45 5.48 -6.67
CA LEU A 59 21.02 4.21 -6.08
C LEU A 59 19.64 3.75 -6.55
N ALA A 60 18.95 4.57 -7.35
CA ALA A 60 17.62 4.32 -7.85
C ALA A 60 17.38 5.04 -9.19
N ASN A 61 16.35 4.61 -9.92
CA ASN A 61 15.84 5.30 -11.10
C ASN A 61 14.78 6.35 -10.70
N PHE A 62 15.07 7.64 -10.91
CA PHE A 62 14.15 8.73 -10.56
C PHE A 62 14.48 10.02 -11.32
N LYS A 63 13.58 11.00 -11.22
CA LYS A 63 13.79 12.31 -11.84
C LYS A 63 14.71 13.19 -11.00
N ARG A 64 15.87 13.54 -11.57
CA ARG A 64 16.92 14.33 -10.89
C ARG A 64 16.52 15.79 -10.68
N GLY A 65 15.77 16.36 -11.61
CA GLY A 65 15.37 17.77 -11.58
C GLY A 65 14.30 18.15 -12.60
N ARG A 66 13.90 19.42 -12.63
CA ARG A 66 12.93 19.90 -13.62
C ARG A 66 13.51 19.77 -15.03
N GLY A 67 12.89 18.92 -15.85
CA GLY A 67 13.33 18.63 -17.21
C GLY A 67 14.54 17.68 -17.30
N ASP A 68 15.12 17.30 -16.16
CA ASP A 68 16.30 16.43 -16.10
C ASP A 68 15.92 15.02 -15.62
N TYR A 69 15.85 14.10 -16.58
CA TYR A 69 15.65 12.67 -16.34
C TYR A 69 16.93 11.85 -16.60
N MET A 70 17.86 12.36 -17.43
CA MET A 70 19.01 11.57 -17.94
C MET A 70 20.37 12.15 -17.53
N GLY A 71 20.42 13.41 -17.12
CA GLY A 71 21.63 14.20 -16.94
C GLY A 71 22.24 14.65 -18.26
N VAL A 72 23.56 14.55 -18.34
CA VAL A 72 24.36 15.03 -19.47
C VAL A 72 24.45 13.95 -20.54
N ALA A 73 24.35 14.36 -21.81
CA ALA A 73 24.50 13.47 -22.96
C ALA A 73 25.79 12.62 -22.86
N GLY A 74 25.66 11.31 -23.07
CA GLY A 74 26.77 10.35 -22.97
C GLY A 74 27.08 9.88 -21.54
N SER A 75 26.39 10.38 -20.51
CA SER A 75 26.64 10.01 -19.11
C SER A 75 25.34 9.82 -18.32
N LEU A 76 24.67 8.68 -18.56
CA LEU A 76 23.47 8.27 -17.83
C LEU A 76 23.84 7.64 -16.48
N ASN A 77 23.92 8.46 -15.44
CA ASN A 77 24.43 8.08 -14.12
C ASN A 77 23.53 7.12 -13.31
N ASP A 78 22.21 7.18 -13.50
CA ASP A 78 21.21 6.24 -12.94
C ASP A 78 20.96 5.03 -13.84
N GLY A 79 21.51 5.01 -15.06
CA GLY A 79 21.45 3.86 -15.97
C GLY A 79 20.13 3.65 -16.71
N ALA A 80 19.08 4.43 -16.47
CA ALA A 80 17.80 4.29 -17.17
C ALA A 80 16.99 5.61 -17.24
N ASP A 81 16.89 6.21 -18.42
CA ASP A 81 15.72 6.03 -19.28
C ASP A 81 14.28 6.23 -18.74
N LEU A 82 13.54 5.17 -19.01
CA LEU A 82 12.23 4.81 -18.50
C LEU A 82 12.42 3.80 -17.36
N PRO A 83 11.41 3.03 -16.91
CA PRO A 83 11.65 1.99 -15.91
C PRO A 83 12.80 1.05 -16.32
N ALA A 84 13.72 0.84 -15.39
CA ALA A 84 14.76 -0.17 -15.45
C ALA A 84 14.18 -1.57 -15.16
N GLU A 85 14.99 -2.61 -15.39
CA GLU A 85 14.60 -3.98 -15.09
C GLU A 85 14.29 -4.17 -13.59
N VAL A 86 13.34 -5.06 -13.28
CA VAL A 86 12.77 -5.23 -11.92
C VAL A 86 13.78 -5.63 -10.84
N ALA A 87 14.97 -6.09 -11.21
CA ALA A 87 16.08 -6.43 -10.32
C ALA A 87 17.33 -5.55 -10.54
N SER A 88 17.15 -4.34 -11.07
CA SER A 88 18.20 -3.32 -11.14
C SER A 88 18.44 -2.66 -9.77
N TYR A 89 19.63 -2.06 -9.62
CA TYR A 89 20.14 -1.43 -8.39
C TYR A 89 20.35 -2.42 -7.23
N TRP A 90 20.76 -1.90 -6.08
CA TRP A 90 21.00 -2.72 -4.90
C TRP A 90 19.68 -3.09 -4.21
N PRO A 91 19.51 -4.34 -3.77
CA PRO A 91 18.39 -4.70 -2.93
C PRO A 91 18.55 -4.09 -1.54
N ASN A 92 17.43 -3.89 -0.84
CA ASN A 92 17.47 -3.62 0.59
C ASN A 92 17.76 -4.91 1.40
N ASP A 93 17.77 -4.79 2.73
CA ASP A 93 18.14 -5.88 3.65
C ASP A 93 17.23 -7.12 3.56
N TYR A 94 16.03 -6.97 2.99
CA TYR A 94 15.12 -8.08 2.72
C TYR A 94 15.27 -8.69 1.33
N GLY A 95 16.25 -8.24 0.54
CA GLY A 95 16.43 -8.67 -0.83
C GLY A 95 15.43 -8.02 -1.80
N LEU A 96 14.74 -6.95 -1.40
CA LEU A 96 13.75 -6.28 -2.24
C LEU A 96 14.42 -5.19 -3.09
N TYR A 97 14.22 -5.30 -4.40
CA TYR A 97 14.71 -4.35 -5.39
C TYR A 97 13.66 -3.28 -5.70
N ASN A 98 14.14 -2.12 -6.14
CA ASN A 98 13.30 -1.03 -6.66
C ASN A 98 12.18 -0.59 -5.70
N MET A 99 12.39 -0.67 -4.39
CA MET A 99 11.43 -0.15 -3.40
C MET A 99 11.37 1.40 -3.41
N ALA A 100 12.36 2.04 -4.03
CA ALA A 100 12.41 3.46 -4.29
C ALA A 100 12.73 3.70 -5.77
N GLY A 101 11.89 4.46 -6.44
CA GLY A 101 12.03 4.81 -7.85
C GLY A 101 11.49 3.72 -8.76
N ASN A 102 11.95 3.73 -10.01
CA ASN A 102 11.47 2.86 -11.06
C ASN A 102 9.97 3.06 -11.36
N VAL A 103 9.08 2.38 -10.65
CA VAL A 103 7.63 2.61 -10.72
C VAL A 103 7.07 2.81 -9.33
N SER A 104 6.07 3.67 -9.21
CA SER A 104 5.29 3.73 -7.99
C SER A 104 4.42 2.50 -7.89
N GLU A 105 4.13 2.04 -6.68
CA GLU A 105 3.47 0.77 -6.49
C GLU A 105 2.17 0.95 -5.72
N TRP A 106 1.08 0.45 -6.29
CA TRP A 106 -0.21 0.36 -5.62
C TRP A 106 -0.12 -0.47 -4.33
N VAL A 107 -0.77 0.02 -3.28
CA VAL A 107 -1.03 -0.72 -2.05
C VAL A 107 -2.54 -0.90 -1.87
N LEU A 108 -2.93 -1.78 -0.96
CA LEU A 108 -4.33 -2.12 -0.74
C LEU A 108 -5.13 -0.96 -0.12
N ASP A 109 -4.47 -0.08 0.63
CA ASP A 109 -5.11 0.94 1.45
C ASP A 109 -5.85 2.01 0.64
N VAL A 110 -7.00 2.44 1.17
CA VAL A 110 -7.69 3.65 0.72
C VAL A 110 -7.01 4.88 1.31
N TYR A 111 -6.80 5.90 0.48
CA TYR A 111 -6.18 7.14 0.90
C TYR A 111 -7.12 7.98 1.74
N ARG A 112 -6.60 8.44 2.87
CA ARG A 112 -7.21 9.46 3.72
C ARG A 112 -6.14 10.40 4.26
N PRO A 113 -6.36 11.73 4.30
CA PRO A 113 -5.37 12.68 4.82
C PRO A 113 -4.99 12.39 6.27
N LEU A 114 -5.96 12.02 7.11
CA LEU A 114 -5.79 11.87 8.56
C LEU A 114 -5.47 10.44 9.00
N THR A 115 -5.12 9.53 8.08
CA THR A 115 -4.85 8.11 8.42
C THR A 115 -3.88 7.92 9.59
N PHE A 116 -2.89 8.81 9.74
CA PHE A 116 -1.88 8.68 10.80
C PHE A 116 -2.38 9.09 12.19
N GLU A 117 -3.53 9.76 12.28
CA GLU A 117 -4.14 10.17 13.55
C GLU A 117 -5.10 9.11 14.10
N ASP A 118 -5.62 8.23 13.24
CA ASP A 118 -6.73 7.31 13.55
C ASP A 118 -6.46 5.85 13.14
N MET A 119 -5.19 5.48 13.05
CA MET A 119 -4.75 4.12 12.73
C MET A 119 -4.68 3.20 13.96
N ALA A 120 -4.90 1.90 13.74
CA ALA A 120 -4.69 0.87 14.75
C ALA A 120 -3.18 0.65 15.03
N ASP A 121 -2.84 0.31 16.27
CA ASP A 121 -1.45 0.06 16.69
C ASP A 121 -0.81 -1.14 15.97
N TYR A 122 -1.62 -2.15 15.64
CA TYR A 122 -1.16 -3.40 15.04
C TYR A 122 -1.77 -3.59 13.65
N ALA A 123 -0.90 -3.84 12.66
CA ALA A 123 -1.27 -4.07 11.25
C ALA A 123 -2.33 -3.08 10.74
N PRO A 124 -2.07 -1.76 10.84
CA PRO A 124 -3.01 -0.73 10.40
C PRO A 124 -3.34 -0.92 8.92
N PHE A 125 -4.64 -0.86 8.61
CA PHE A 125 -5.15 -1.01 7.26
C PHE A 125 -6.44 -0.21 7.10
N ARG A 126 -6.56 0.53 5.99
CA ARG A 126 -7.77 1.27 5.64
C ARG A 126 -8.40 0.79 4.35
N GLY A 127 -9.73 0.64 4.36
CA GLY A 127 -10.49 0.01 3.28
C GLY A 127 -11.12 -1.31 3.70
N ASN A 128 -11.55 -1.40 4.97
CA ASN A 128 -12.14 -2.60 5.53
C ASN A 128 -13.53 -2.84 4.94
N VAL A 129 -13.72 -4.00 4.30
CA VAL A 129 -15.02 -4.51 3.90
C VAL A 129 -15.19 -5.90 4.49
N PHE A 130 -16.09 -6.03 5.45
CA PHE A 130 -16.31 -7.29 6.15
C PHE A 130 -17.16 -8.22 5.31
N THR A 131 -16.58 -9.36 4.95
CA THR A 131 -17.22 -10.39 4.13
C THR A 131 -17.33 -11.72 4.88
N THR A 132 -18.37 -12.48 4.57
CA THR A 132 -18.58 -13.85 5.02
C THR A 132 -18.67 -14.79 3.82
N LYS A 133 -18.46 -16.09 4.05
CA LYS A 133 -18.59 -17.09 2.99
C LYS A 133 -20.04 -17.16 2.55
N LEU A 134 -20.27 -17.25 1.23
CA LEU A 134 -21.60 -17.46 0.71
C LEU A 134 -22.08 -18.88 1.09
N THR A 135 -23.23 -18.96 1.74
CA THR A 135 -23.89 -20.21 2.12
C THR A 135 -25.19 -20.39 1.37
N ASP A 136 -25.59 -21.64 1.13
CA ASP A 136 -26.93 -21.98 0.64
C ASP A 136 -27.98 -21.84 1.76
N GLU A 137 -29.26 -22.04 1.41
CA GLU A 137 -30.39 -21.97 2.34
C GLU A 137 -30.29 -23.00 3.49
N SER A 138 -29.48 -24.05 3.30
CA SER A 138 -29.24 -25.11 4.28
C SER A 138 -28.01 -24.86 5.16
N GLY A 139 -27.31 -23.72 4.96
CA GLY A 139 -26.12 -23.34 5.72
C GLY A 139 -24.81 -24.00 5.26
N TYR A 140 -24.82 -24.76 4.16
CA TYR A 140 -23.60 -25.29 3.56
C TYR A 140 -22.94 -24.25 2.65
N LEU A 141 -21.64 -24.40 2.41
CA LEU A 141 -20.92 -23.51 1.50
C LEU A 141 -21.51 -23.57 0.10
N ALA A 142 -21.79 -22.41 -0.47
CA ALA A 142 -22.23 -22.32 -1.85
C ALA A 142 -21.20 -22.97 -2.80
N PRO A 143 -21.66 -23.50 -3.95
CA PRO A 143 -20.77 -24.04 -4.95
C PRO A 143 -19.63 -23.07 -5.29
N LYS A 144 -18.44 -23.63 -5.52
CA LYS A 144 -17.27 -22.86 -5.93
C LYS A 144 -17.57 -22.11 -7.24
N ASP A 145 -16.91 -20.98 -7.44
CA ASP A 145 -17.02 -20.24 -8.70
C ASP A 145 -16.43 -21.04 -9.88
N SER A 146 -16.54 -20.50 -11.10
CA SER A 146 -15.99 -21.11 -12.32
C SER A 146 -14.46 -21.30 -12.28
N LEU A 147 -13.77 -20.66 -11.34
CA LEU A 147 -12.33 -20.74 -11.11
C LEU A 147 -11.99 -21.62 -9.89
N GLY A 148 -12.97 -22.35 -9.32
CA GLY A 148 -12.78 -23.24 -8.18
C GLY A 148 -12.59 -22.56 -6.83
N ARG A 149 -12.90 -21.26 -6.72
CA ARG A 149 -12.72 -20.44 -5.51
C ARG A 149 -13.99 -20.41 -4.67
N ILE A 150 -13.81 -20.22 -3.37
CA ILE A 150 -14.91 -20.00 -2.43
C ILE A 150 -15.51 -18.61 -2.69
N GLN A 151 -16.84 -18.54 -2.76
CA GLN A 151 -17.57 -17.29 -2.92
C GLN A 151 -17.79 -16.61 -1.58
N TYR A 152 -17.77 -15.27 -1.59
CA TYR A 152 -17.96 -14.43 -0.41
C TYR A 152 -19.04 -13.39 -0.69
N ARG A 153 -19.78 -13.00 0.35
CA ARG A 153 -20.72 -11.87 0.34
C ARG A 153 -20.44 -10.95 1.51
N GLU A 154 -20.91 -9.71 1.42
CA GLU A 154 -20.88 -8.79 2.55
C GLU A 154 -21.74 -9.31 3.71
N VAL A 155 -21.28 -9.01 4.93
CA VAL A 155 -22.00 -9.35 6.16
C VAL A 155 -23.21 -8.44 6.29
N THR A 156 -24.39 -9.00 6.60
CA THR A 156 -25.56 -8.15 6.76
C THR A 156 -25.51 -7.39 8.08
N THR A 157 -26.30 -6.32 8.18
CA THR A 157 -26.41 -5.56 9.43
C THR A 157 -26.97 -6.43 10.55
N GLU A 158 -27.93 -7.31 10.27
CA GLU A 158 -28.46 -8.30 11.22
C GLU A 158 -27.37 -9.20 11.81
N GLU A 159 -26.50 -9.76 10.96
CA GLU A 159 -25.38 -10.62 11.36
C GLU A 159 -24.32 -9.87 12.19
N SER A 160 -24.35 -8.54 12.15
CA SER A 160 -23.41 -7.63 12.82
C SER A 160 -23.99 -7.00 14.10
N LYS A 161 -25.28 -7.18 14.40
CA LYS A 161 -25.97 -6.54 15.56
C LYS A 161 -25.35 -6.91 16.91
N ASP A 162 -24.88 -8.13 17.07
CA ASP A 162 -24.30 -8.60 18.34
C ASP A 162 -22.76 -8.50 18.38
N ARG A 163 -22.15 -8.01 17.28
CA ARG A 163 -20.69 -7.85 17.21
C ARG A 163 -20.26 -6.53 17.83
N PHE A 164 -19.12 -6.54 18.49
CA PHE A 164 -18.53 -5.34 19.10
C PHE A 164 -17.63 -4.55 18.14
N ASN A 165 -17.12 -5.18 17.09
CA ASN A 165 -16.07 -4.63 16.23
C ASN A 165 -16.59 -3.79 15.06
N TYR A 166 -17.71 -4.15 14.43
CA TYR A 166 -18.33 -3.39 13.34
C TYR A 166 -19.84 -3.57 13.32
N ARG A 167 -20.56 -2.60 12.72
CA ARG A 167 -22.03 -2.58 12.65
C ARG A 167 -22.58 -2.75 11.23
N SER A 168 -21.79 -2.45 10.20
CA SER A 168 -22.07 -2.71 8.79
C SER A 168 -20.86 -3.35 8.11
N ALA A 169 -21.08 -3.98 6.95
CA ALA A 169 -19.99 -4.60 6.19
C ALA A 169 -19.00 -3.59 5.61
N ASP A 170 -19.51 -2.55 4.96
CA ASP A 170 -18.67 -1.49 4.41
C ASP A 170 -18.26 -0.52 5.52
N GLN A 171 -16.97 -0.51 5.81
CA GLN A 171 -16.32 0.36 6.78
C GLN A 171 -15.08 1.01 6.14
N ILE A 172 -15.12 1.26 4.83
CA ILE A 172 -14.01 1.90 4.09
C ILE A 172 -13.73 3.31 4.62
N ASN A 173 -14.79 4.06 4.91
CA ASN A 173 -14.75 5.47 5.31
C ASN A 173 -14.93 5.71 6.80
N TYR A 174 -14.85 4.66 7.63
CA TYR A 174 -14.96 4.75 9.08
C TYR A 174 -14.03 5.83 9.66
N LEU A 175 -14.55 6.74 10.50
CA LEU A 175 -13.87 7.88 11.15
C LEU A 175 -13.33 8.98 10.24
N ASP A 176 -13.29 8.76 8.92
CA ASP A 176 -12.82 9.73 7.94
C ASP A 176 -13.57 9.52 6.61
N GLY A 177 -14.71 10.21 6.49
CA GLY A 177 -15.59 10.17 5.34
C GLY A 177 -16.96 9.54 5.61
N ASP A 178 -17.20 8.98 6.79
CA ASP A 178 -18.53 8.57 7.25
C ASP A 178 -19.35 9.79 7.71
N TYR A 179 -20.68 9.67 7.80
CA TYR A 179 -21.54 10.80 8.16
C TYR A 179 -21.21 11.42 9.53
N GLN A 180 -20.79 10.61 10.51
CA GLN A 180 -20.51 11.09 11.87
C GLN A 180 -19.24 11.95 11.91
N SER A 181 -18.31 11.73 10.98
CA SER A 181 -17.08 12.53 10.82
C SER A 181 -17.29 13.88 10.11
N THR A 182 -18.49 14.17 9.61
CA THR A 182 -18.77 15.44 8.94
C THR A 182 -18.76 16.63 9.92
N ILE A 183 -18.49 17.85 9.43
CA ILE A 183 -18.31 19.05 10.26
C ILE A 183 -19.59 19.44 11.03
N ASN A 184 -20.77 19.16 10.48
CA ASN A 184 -22.05 19.49 11.11
C ASN A 184 -23.10 18.40 10.80
N PRO A 185 -23.03 17.24 11.47
CA PRO A 185 -23.94 16.14 11.20
C PRO A 185 -25.31 16.51 11.77
N ASP A 186 -26.31 16.60 10.90
CA ASP A 186 -27.71 16.63 11.35
C ASP A 186 -28.17 15.19 11.61
N TRP A 187 -28.20 14.82 12.89
CA TRP A 187 -28.58 13.48 13.35
C TRP A 187 -30.04 13.11 13.03
N VAL A 188 -30.89 14.10 12.74
CA VAL A 188 -32.30 13.86 12.40
C VAL A 188 -32.46 13.58 10.90
N SER A 189 -31.60 14.14 10.06
CA SER A 189 -31.64 14.01 8.59
C SER A 189 -30.44 13.25 8.03
N ALA A 190 -29.97 12.23 8.76
CA ALA A 190 -28.91 11.36 8.26
C ALA A 190 -29.27 10.79 6.87
N PRO A 191 -28.37 10.91 5.88
CA PRO A 191 -28.64 10.44 4.54
C PRO A 191 -28.74 8.91 4.53
N ALA A 192 -29.53 8.37 3.59
CA ALA A 192 -29.59 6.93 3.37
C ALA A 192 -28.22 6.37 2.96
N ASP A 193 -27.95 5.12 3.29
CA ASP A 193 -26.68 4.41 3.00
C ASP A 193 -26.27 4.43 1.52
N THR A 194 -27.21 4.74 0.60
CA THR A 194 -26.94 4.90 -0.84
C THR A 194 -26.18 6.18 -1.20
N VAL A 195 -26.09 7.14 -0.28
CA VAL A 195 -25.41 8.42 -0.52
C VAL A 195 -23.97 8.30 -0.05
N SER A 196 -23.01 8.59 -0.94
CA SER A 196 -21.59 8.63 -0.55
C SER A 196 -21.35 9.80 0.40
N THR A 197 -21.25 9.52 1.70
CA THR A 197 -20.92 10.49 2.75
C THR A 197 -19.50 11.02 2.57
N THR A 198 -18.60 10.23 2.00
CA THR A 198 -17.23 10.65 1.70
C THR A 198 -17.22 11.77 0.66
N ASN A 199 -18.12 11.72 -0.32
CA ASN A 199 -18.29 12.82 -1.27
C ASN A 199 -18.88 14.09 -0.62
N MET A 200 -19.65 13.97 0.47
CA MET A 200 -20.11 15.14 1.23
C MET A 200 -18.97 15.82 1.98
N MET A 201 -18.01 15.04 2.50
CA MET A 201 -16.86 15.56 3.22
C MET A 201 -15.78 16.15 2.28
N TYR A 202 -15.46 15.43 1.20
CA TYR A 202 -14.34 15.78 0.32
C TYR A 202 -14.74 16.45 -1.00
N GLU A 203 -16.03 16.51 -1.32
CA GLU A 203 -16.55 17.07 -2.58
C GLU A 203 -15.78 16.57 -3.81
N TYR A 204 -15.80 15.25 -4.02
CA TYR A 204 -15.09 14.61 -5.13
C TYR A 204 -15.40 15.27 -6.48
N GLY A 205 -14.35 15.62 -7.22
CA GLY A 205 -14.42 16.25 -8.54
C GLY A 205 -14.64 17.77 -8.51
N LYS A 206 -14.86 18.38 -7.34
CA LYS A 206 -14.93 19.85 -7.18
C LYS A 206 -13.66 20.39 -6.52
N THR A 207 -13.40 19.97 -5.29
CA THR A 207 -12.28 20.48 -4.48
C THR A 207 -11.24 19.40 -4.17
N SER A 208 -11.62 18.12 -4.25
CA SER A 208 -10.73 16.98 -4.00
C SER A 208 -10.91 15.84 -5.02
N LEU A 209 -9.90 14.97 -5.09
CA LEU A 209 -9.95 13.68 -5.79
C LEU A 209 -10.02 12.50 -4.79
N ILE A 210 -10.37 12.77 -3.53
CA ILE A 210 -10.50 11.78 -2.48
C ILE A 210 -11.91 11.18 -2.52
N SER A 211 -11.97 9.85 -2.60
CA SER A 211 -13.18 9.05 -2.54
C SER A 211 -12.88 7.70 -1.88
N ASP A 212 -13.89 6.83 -1.76
CA ASP A 212 -13.72 5.44 -1.30
C ASP A 212 -12.94 4.55 -2.27
N ASN A 213 -12.77 5.03 -3.51
CA ASN A 213 -12.00 4.35 -4.56
C ASN A 213 -10.59 4.92 -4.73
N SER A 214 -10.22 5.95 -3.98
CA SER A 214 -8.89 6.56 -4.06
C SER A 214 -7.90 5.69 -3.30
N ARG A 215 -7.04 4.94 -3.99
CA ARG A 215 -6.06 4.02 -3.39
C ARG A 215 -4.71 4.68 -3.23
N VAL A 216 -3.95 4.22 -2.24
CA VAL A 216 -2.59 4.69 -2.00
C VAL A 216 -1.62 4.01 -2.96
N TYR A 217 -0.61 4.75 -3.40
CA TYR A 217 0.58 4.19 -4.04
C TYR A 217 1.86 4.85 -3.49
N LYS A 218 2.96 4.09 -3.45
CA LYS A 218 4.21 4.47 -2.76
C LYS A 218 5.47 4.21 -3.59
N GLY A 219 6.62 4.69 -3.10
CA GLY A 219 7.94 4.39 -3.64
C GLY A 219 8.48 5.35 -4.70
N GLY A 220 7.67 6.27 -5.24
CA GLY A 220 8.12 7.16 -6.33
C GLY A 220 8.33 6.38 -7.63
N SER A 221 8.75 7.05 -8.70
CA SER A 221 8.94 6.43 -10.00
C SER A 221 10.10 7.10 -10.73
N TRP A 222 10.47 6.58 -11.91
CA TRP A 222 11.41 7.20 -12.85
C TRP A 222 11.07 8.67 -13.15
N ARG A 223 9.79 9.05 -12.98
CA ARG A 223 9.29 10.40 -13.21
C ARG A 223 9.36 11.33 -12.00
N ASP A 224 9.50 10.78 -10.81
CA ASP A 224 9.30 11.52 -9.58
C ASP A 224 10.59 12.06 -8.98
N PRO A 225 10.58 13.25 -8.37
CA PRO A 225 11.74 13.76 -7.67
C PRO A 225 12.07 12.91 -6.44
N ALA A 226 13.33 13.03 -5.98
CA ALA A 226 13.89 12.29 -4.85
C ALA A 226 12.99 12.27 -3.59
N PHE A 227 12.22 13.33 -3.36
CA PHE A 227 11.26 13.40 -2.25
C PHE A 227 10.34 12.17 -2.17
N TYR A 228 9.80 11.70 -3.31
CA TYR A 228 8.86 10.57 -3.34
C TYR A 228 9.52 9.19 -3.24
N LEU A 229 10.85 9.13 -3.24
CA LEU A 229 11.57 7.88 -3.03
C LEU A 229 11.57 7.44 -1.58
N SER A 230 11.28 8.36 -0.65
CA SER A 230 11.20 8.01 0.76
C SER A 230 9.98 7.13 1.01
N PRO A 231 10.14 5.97 1.68
CA PRO A 231 9.04 5.04 1.92
C PRO A 231 7.84 5.62 2.66
N SER A 232 8.05 6.65 3.48
CA SER A 232 6.98 7.31 4.24
C SER A 232 6.12 8.23 3.39
N THR A 233 6.56 8.61 2.19
CA THR A 233 5.74 9.43 1.29
C THR A 233 4.60 8.62 0.70
N ARG A 234 3.42 9.24 0.67
CA ARG A 234 2.20 8.64 0.16
C ARG A 234 1.54 9.55 -0.87
N ARG A 235 1.01 8.93 -1.91
CA ARG A 235 0.18 9.57 -2.92
C ARG A 235 -1.00 8.68 -3.22
N TYR A 236 -1.96 9.21 -3.95
CA TYR A 236 -3.17 8.49 -4.28
C TYR A 236 -3.67 8.80 -5.68
N LEU A 237 -4.42 7.86 -6.22
CA LEU A 237 -5.11 7.96 -7.49
C LEU A 237 -6.36 7.07 -7.40
N ASP A 238 -7.39 7.38 -8.18
CA ASP A 238 -8.57 6.52 -8.29
C ASP A 238 -8.16 5.13 -8.83
N GLN A 239 -8.65 4.07 -8.20
CA GLN A 239 -8.29 2.69 -8.54
C GLN A 239 -8.63 2.28 -9.98
N ASN A 240 -9.52 3.00 -10.66
CA ASN A 240 -9.89 2.72 -12.06
C ASN A 240 -8.98 3.42 -13.07
N LEU A 241 -8.07 4.28 -12.61
CA LEU A 241 -7.14 5.00 -13.47
C LEU A 241 -5.80 4.26 -13.57
N SER A 242 -5.14 4.46 -14.70
CA SER A 242 -3.81 3.90 -14.96
C SER A 242 -2.87 4.99 -15.47
N THR A 243 -1.59 4.82 -15.18
CA THR A 243 -0.52 5.71 -15.66
C THR A 243 0.68 4.88 -16.10
N ASN A 244 1.59 5.49 -16.85
CA ASN A 244 2.82 4.85 -17.30
C ASN A 244 3.94 4.79 -16.24
N TYR A 245 3.65 5.19 -14.99
CA TYR A 245 4.64 5.23 -13.92
C TYR A 245 4.15 4.56 -12.63
N ILE A 246 2.94 3.99 -12.62
CA ILE A 246 2.40 3.22 -11.50
C ILE A 246 2.27 1.75 -11.92
N GLY A 247 2.92 0.87 -11.17
CA GLY A 247 2.78 -0.58 -11.21
C GLY A 247 2.31 -1.12 -9.85
N PHE A 248 2.69 -2.35 -9.54
CA PHE A 248 2.36 -3.00 -8.27
C PHE A 248 3.32 -4.12 -7.96
N ARG A 249 3.32 -4.57 -6.70
CA ARG A 249 3.91 -5.84 -6.28
C ARG A 249 2.92 -6.63 -5.46
N CYS A 250 3.19 -7.92 -5.32
CA CYS A 250 2.35 -8.83 -4.56
C CYS A 250 2.98 -9.14 -3.19
N ALA A 251 2.12 -9.27 -2.19
CA ALA A 251 2.43 -9.81 -0.87
C ALA A 251 1.63 -11.09 -0.63
N MET A 252 2.12 -11.89 0.31
CA MET A 252 1.45 -13.10 0.78
C MET A 252 1.57 -13.19 2.30
N GLY A 253 0.57 -13.76 2.97
CA GLY A 253 0.71 -14.08 4.39
C GLY A 253 1.76 -15.18 4.57
N ARG A 254 2.70 -15.02 5.51
CA ARG A 254 3.66 -16.09 5.82
C ARG A 254 2.96 -17.24 6.53
N VAL A 255 3.19 -18.47 6.09
CA VAL A 255 2.78 -19.70 6.80
C VAL A 255 4.01 -20.30 7.48
N GLY A 256 3.91 -20.55 8.78
CA GLY A 256 5.01 -21.10 9.60
C GLY A 256 5.65 -20.09 10.56
N GLY A 257 6.50 -20.59 11.45
CA GLY A 257 7.15 -19.78 12.50
C GLY A 257 8.11 -18.72 11.95
N ALA A 258 8.31 -17.66 12.74
CA ALA A 258 9.34 -16.64 12.49
C ALA A 258 10.76 -17.16 12.77
N TYR A 259 10.89 -18.19 13.62
CA TYR A 259 12.16 -18.82 13.97
C TYR A 259 12.46 -20.02 13.05
N LEU A 260 13.68 -20.08 12.53
CA LEU A 260 14.23 -21.23 11.82
C LEU A 260 14.77 -22.33 12.78
N GLY A 261 14.62 -22.16 14.10
CA GLY A 261 15.14 -23.07 15.14
C GLY A 261 14.15 -23.32 16.28
N LYS A 262 14.53 -24.18 17.24
CA LYS A 262 13.76 -24.41 18.48
C LYS A 262 13.99 -23.24 19.45
N LYS A 263 12.91 -22.78 20.08
CA LYS A 263 12.94 -21.90 21.25
C LYS A 263 13.61 -22.60 22.43
#